data_AF-A0AA88DZG9-F1
#
_entry.id   AF-A0AA88DZG9-F1
#
_cell.length_a   1.000
_cell.length_b   1.000
_cell.length_c   1.000
_cell.angle_alpha   90.00
_cell.angle_beta   90.00
_cell.angle_gamma   90.00
#
_symmetry.space_group_name_H-M   'P 1'
#
loop_
_entity.id
_entity.type
_entity.pdbx_description
1 polymer ?
#
loop_
_entity_poly.entity_id
_entity_poly.type
_entity_poly.pdbx_seq_one_letter_code
_entity_poly.pdbx_strand_id
1 'polypeptide(L)'
;MLLNCPKEQRETVEENLDGLKLALGELVDARSDLMRRVNVAEQQQQLKRLDKVQRWISRVEAVEAEVNELMLRSTQETNKLCLWHCCSKKYISSYNFGEKVSEKLIEVTDLQSKGAFEVVAGFRG
;
A
#
# COMPACT_ATOMS: atom_id res chain seq x y z
N MET A 1 -19.55 -32.48 17.09
CA MET A 1 -18.93 -31.16 17.37
C MET A 1 -19.51 -30.16 16.39
N LEU A 2 -19.96 -28.99 16.85
CA LEU A 2 -20.28 -27.87 15.96
C LEU A 2 -18.98 -27.13 15.67
N LEU A 3 -18.49 -27.19 14.43
CA LEU A 3 -17.42 -26.32 13.97
C LEU A 3 -18.02 -24.95 13.69
N ASN A 4 -18.05 -24.10 14.72
CA ASN A 4 -18.41 -22.69 14.58
C ASN A 4 -17.39 -22.02 13.63
N CYS A 5 -17.82 -21.75 12.40
CA CYS A 5 -17.05 -20.95 11.46
C CYS A 5 -16.98 -19.51 12.01
N PRO A 6 -15.80 -18.96 12.32
CA PRO A 6 -15.68 -17.65 12.98
C PRO A 6 -15.98 -16.54 11.98
N LYS A 7 -17.26 -16.10 11.95
CA LYS A 7 -17.70 -14.96 11.15
C LYS A 7 -16.97 -13.66 11.52
N GLU A 8 -16.57 -13.53 12.80
CA GLU A 8 -15.73 -12.46 13.35
C GLU A 8 -14.39 -12.24 12.61
N GLN A 9 -13.86 -13.23 11.89
CA GLN A 9 -12.62 -13.05 11.11
C GLN A 9 -12.85 -12.39 9.73
N ARG A 10 -14.11 -12.15 9.34
CA ARG A 10 -14.44 -11.47 8.08
C ARG A 10 -14.30 -9.96 8.18
N GLU A 11 -14.82 -9.38 9.27
CA GLU A 11 -14.73 -7.94 9.54
C GLU A 11 -13.25 -7.49 9.52
N THR A 12 -12.37 -8.22 10.21
CA THR A 12 -10.92 -7.93 10.24
C THR A 12 -10.19 -7.97 8.88
N VAL A 13 -10.74 -8.59 7.83
CA VAL A 13 -10.09 -8.58 6.50
C VAL A 13 -10.64 -7.45 5.63
N GLU A 14 -11.94 -7.18 5.71
CA GLU A 14 -12.58 -6.12 4.93
C GLU A 14 -12.21 -4.72 5.51
N GLU A 15 -12.11 -4.57 6.83
CA GLU A 15 -11.62 -3.35 7.51
C GLU A 15 -10.14 -3.06 7.21
N ASN A 16 -9.25 -4.06 7.33
CA ASN A 16 -7.83 -3.90 7.01
C ASN A 16 -7.60 -3.56 5.52
N LEU A 17 -8.47 -4.03 4.62
CA LEU A 17 -8.43 -3.69 3.21
C LEU A 17 -8.75 -2.20 2.99
N ASP A 18 -9.77 -1.66 3.67
CA ASP A 18 -10.15 -0.25 3.54
C ASP A 18 -9.14 0.69 4.23
N GLY A 19 -8.56 0.28 5.36
CA GLY A 19 -7.43 0.99 5.98
C GLY A 19 -6.21 1.07 5.05
N LEU A 20 -5.87 -0.03 4.36
CA LEU A 20 -4.78 -0.05 3.38
C LEU A 20 -5.06 0.81 2.13
N LYS A 21 -6.32 0.89 1.66
CA LYS A 21 -6.71 1.83 0.59
C LYS A 21 -6.51 3.28 1.00
N LEU A 22 -6.96 3.65 2.20
CA LEU A 22 -6.86 5.02 2.72
C LEU A 22 -5.39 5.45 2.85
N ALA A 23 -4.57 4.64 3.52
CA ALA A 23 -3.15 4.94 3.72
C ALA A 23 -2.36 4.96 2.40
N LEU A 24 -2.72 4.14 1.41
CA LEU A 24 -2.16 4.23 0.06
C LEU A 24 -2.52 5.56 -0.62
N GLY A 25 -3.78 6.00 -0.52
CA GLY A 25 -4.22 7.29 -1.07
C GLY A 25 -3.40 8.46 -0.52
N GLU A 26 -3.29 8.55 0.80
CA GLU A 26 -2.45 9.56 1.48
C GLU A 26 -0.99 9.52 1.02
N LEU A 27 -0.43 8.32 0.80
CA LEU A 27 0.95 8.15 0.34
C LEU A 27 1.13 8.57 -1.14
N VAL A 28 0.12 8.33 -1.98
CA VAL A 28 0.08 8.77 -3.39
C VAL A 28 -0.05 10.28 -3.51
N ASP A 29 -0.86 10.92 -2.65
CA ASP A 29 -0.97 12.38 -2.55
C ASP A 29 0.35 13.00 -2.09
N ALA A 30 0.95 12.46 -1.01
CA ALA A 30 2.26 12.90 -0.52
C ALA A 30 3.36 12.77 -1.58
N ARG A 31 3.35 11.71 -2.40
CA ARG A 31 4.25 11.56 -3.56
C ARG A 31 3.97 12.62 -4.63
N SER A 32 2.72 12.94 -4.90
CA SER A 32 2.34 13.91 -5.93
C SER A 32 2.78 15.33 -5.56
N ASP A 33 2.61 15.74 -4.30
CA ASP A 33 3.14 17.01 -3.78
C ASP A 33 4.67 17.05 -3.76
N LEU A 34 5.33 15.95 -3.38
CA LEU A 34 6.79 15.85 -3.44
C LEU A 34 7.29 15.98 -4.89
N MET A 35 6.67 15.29 -5.84
CA MET A 35 6.96 15.41 -7.27
C MET A 35 6.72 16.83 -7.80
N ARG A 36 5.67 17.53 -7.36
CA ARG A 36 5.43 18.94 -7.70
C ARG A 36 6.58 19.83 -7.22
N ARG A 37 7.03 19.67 -5.97
CA ARG A 37 8.16 20.42 -5.39
C ARG A 37 9.48 20.11 -6.09
N VAL A 38 9.71 18.85 -6.44
CA VAL A 38 10.89 18.40 -7.19
C VAL A 38 10.90 18.97 -8.62
N ASN A 39 9.78 18.90 -9.34
CA ASN A 39 9.68 19.45 -10.70
C ASN A 39 9.96 20.96 -10.72
N VAL A 40 9.50 21.72 -9.71
CA VAL A 40 9.87 23.14 -9.54
C VAL A 40 11.38 23.32 -9.38
N ALA A 41 12.03 22.53 -8.51
CA ALA A 41 13.46 22.65 -8.29
C ALA A 41 14.31 22.23 -9.50
N GLU A 42 13.91 21.18 -10.22
CA GLU A 42 14.64 20.70 -11.41
C GLU A 42 14.43 21.60 -12.63
N GLN A 43 13.20 22.09 -12.87
CA GLN A 43 12.89 22.89 -14.06
C GLN A 43 13.16 24.40 -13.87
N GLN A 44 12.77 24.98 -12.73
CA GLN A 44 12.86 26.43 -12.50
C GLN A 44 14.18 26.83 -11.84
N GLN A 45 14.70 26.01 -10.92
CA GLN A 45 15.92 26.31 -10.16
C GLN A 45 17.17 25.61 -10.73
N GLN A 46 17.00 24.74 -11.75
CA GLN A 46 18.09 23.97 -12.40
C GLN A 46 18.91 23.11 -11.41
N LEU A 47 18.31 22.73 -10.28
CA LEU A 47 18.87 21.81 -9.30
C LEU A 47 18.70 20.36 -9.76
N LYS A 48 19.34 19.42 -9.07
CA LYS A 48 19.08 17.98 -9.25
C LYS A 48 18.43 17.40 -8.01
N ARG A 49 17.35 16.63 -8.20
CA ARG A 49 16.68 15.82 -7.18
C ARG A 49 17.69 14.99 -6.39
N LEU A 50 17.50 14.90 -5.07
CA LEU A 50 18.40 14.12 -4.22
C LEU A 50 18.13 12.61 -4.37
N ASP A 51 19.19 11.79 -4.36
CA ASP A 51 19.06 10.32 -4.50
C ASP A 51 18.22 9.67 -3.38
N LYS A 52 18.05 10.34 -2.22
CA LYS A 52 17.12 9.91 -1.16
C LYS A 52 15.65 10.11 -1.55
N VAL A 53 15.35 11.19 -2.27
CA VAL A 53 14.01 11.54 -2.77
C VAL A 53 13.62 10.61 -3.91
N GLN A 54 14.52 10.39 -4.88
CA GLN A 54 14.24 9.44 -5.97
C GLN A 54 14.00 8.02 -5.46
N ARG A 55 14.82 7.54 -4.50
CA ARG A 55 14.63 6.20 -3.91
C ARG A 55 13.36 6.07 -3.08
N TRP A 56 12.84 7.16 -2.51
CA TRP A 56 11.54 7.13 -1.84
C TRP A 56 10.39 7.12 -2.86
N ILE A 57 10.43 7.99 -3.88
CA ILE A 57 9.40 8.05 -4.94
C ILE A 57 9.23 6.67 -5.60
N SER A 58 10.33 6.02 -6.00
CA SER A 58 10.26 4.71 -6.65
C SER A 58 9.95 3.54 -5.71
N ARG A 59 9.98 3.73 -4.39
CA ARG A 59 9.39 2.78 -3.44
C ARG A 59 7.88 2.96 -3.34
N VAL A 60 7.38 4.19 -3.33
CA VAL A 60 5.94 4.44 -3.37
C VAL A 60 5.32 3.91 -4.67
N GLU A 61 5.98 4.12 -5.82
CA GLU A 61 5.56 3.56 -7.11
C GLU A 61 5.46 2.01 -7.09
N ALA A 62 6.42 1.33 -6.45
CA ALA A 62 6.38 -0.13 -6.30
C ALA A 62 5.27 -0.60 -5.34
N VAL A 63 5.14 0.03 -4.16
CA VAL A 63 4.11 -0.32 -3.18
C VAL A 63 2.71 -0.06 -3.70
N GLU A 64 2.49 1.03 -4.45
CA GLU A 64 1.22 1.29 -5.14
C GLU A 64 0.87 0.18 -6.14
N ALA A 65 1.84 -0.29 -6.95
CA ALA A 65 1.61 -1.37 -7.90
C ALA A 65 1.26 -2.69 -7.19
N GLU A 66 2.00 -3.06 -6.13
CA GLU A 66 1.78 -4.29 -5.37
C GLU A 66 0.46 -4.27 -4.58
N VAL A 67 0.08 -3.14 -3.97
CA VAL A 67 -1.21 -3.00 -3.28
C VAL A 67 -2.37 -3.02 -4.28
N ASN A 68 -2.25 -2.37 -5.44
CA ASN A 68 -3.27 -2.45 -6.48
C ASN A 68 -3.47 -3.88 -7.01
N GLU A 69 -2.40 -4.67 -7.13
CA GLU A 69 -2.52 -6.10 -7.45
C GLU A 69 -3.24 -6.89 -6.34
N LEU A 70 -2.92 -6.61 -5.07
CA LEU A 70 -3.56 -7.22 -3.90
C LEU A 70 -5.07 -6.90 -3.85
N MET A 71 -5.46 -5.67 -4.15
CA MET A 71 -6.85 -5.22 -4.26
C MET A 71 -7.60 -5.93 -5.41
N LEU A 72 -6.98 -6.06 -6.58
CA LEU A 72 -7.54 -6.81 -7.71
C LEU A 72 -7.75 -8.30 -7.37
N ARG A 73 -6.77 -8.93 -6.72
CA ARG A 73 -6.86 -10.33 -6.26
C ARG A 73 -7.98 -10.50 -5.23
N SER A 74 -8.10 -9.61 -4.24
CA SER A 74 -9.17 -9.66 -3.23
C SER A 74 -10.56 -9.60 -3.87
N THR A 75 -10.74 -8.75 -4.87
CA THR A 75 -11.99 -8.60 -5.64
C THR A 75 -12.33 -9.86 -6.44
N GLN A 76 -11.31 -10.60 -6.93
CA GLN A 76 -11.51 -11.87 -7.63
C GLN A 76 -11.78 -13.06 -6.69
N GLU A 77 -11.43 -12.98 -5.41
CA GLU A 77 -11.72 -14.02 -4.41
C GLU A 77 -13.06 -13.80 -3.71
N THR A 78 -13.43 -12.56 -3.34
CA THR A 78 -14.73 -12.26 -2.74
C THR A 78 -15.90 -12.69 -3.63
N ASN A 79 -15.81 -12.44 -4.94
CA ASN A 79 -16.78 -12.91 -5.94
C ASN A 79 -16.90 -14.46 -6.05
N LYS A 80 -15.99 -15.24 -5.44
CA LYS A 80 -16.01 -16.71 -5.41
C LYS A 80 -16.45 -17.30 -4.07
N LEU A 81 -16.80 -16.47 -3.08
CA LEU A 81 -17.11 -16.91 -1.71
C LEU A 81 -18.61 -17.14 -1.44
N CYS A 82 -19.53 -16.60 -2.25
CA CYS A 82 -20.97 -16.63 -1.97
C CYS A 82 -21.69 -17.99 -2.17
N LEU A 83 -20.98 -19.12 -2.39
CA LEU A 83 -21.61 -20.36 -2.87
C LEU A 83 -21.34 -21.67 -2.12
N TRP A 84 -20.35 -21.82 -1.21
CA TRP A 84 -20.16 -23.12 -0.54
C TRP A 84 -19.54 -23.09 0.87
N HIS A 85 -19.95 -24.08 1.66
CA HIS A 85 -19.56 -24.33 3.05
C HIS A 85 -18.06 -24.72 3.16
N CYS A 86 -17.43 -24.42 4.32
CA CYS A 86 -16.02 -24.74 4.55
C CYS A 86 -15.76 -26.26 4.72
N CYS A 87 -14.53 -26.77 4.56
CA CYS A 87 -13.22 -26.09 4.41
C CYS A 87 -12.39 -26.76 3.26
N SER A 88 -11.05 -26.81 3.14
CA SER A 88 -9.91 -26.48 4.02
C SER A 88 -8.87 -25.53 3.39
N LYS A 89 -8.40 -25.79 2.17
CA LYS A 89 -7.34 -25.00 1.50
C LYS A 89 -7.61 -23.47 1.46
N LYS A 90 -8.88 -23.08 1.44
CA LYS A 90 -9.33 -21.67 1.45
C LYS A 90 -9.02 -20.93 2.77
N TYR A 91 -8.94 -21.64 3.89
CA TYR A 91 -8.63 -21.00 5.19
C TYR A 91 -7.18 -20.50 5.23
N ILE A 92 -6.25 -21.33 4.74
CA ILE A 92 -4.82 -20.99 4.64
C ILE A 92 -4.62 -19.83 3.65
N SER A 93 -5.33 -19.79 2.51
CA SER A 93 -5.22 -18.65 1.59
C SER A 93 -5.75 -17.35 2.19
N SER A 94 -6.84 -17.37 2.97
CA SER A 94 -7.34 -16.18 3.66
C SER A 94 -6.43 -15.70 4.79
N TYR A 95 -5.82 -16.60 5.57
CA TYR A 95 -4.81 -16.25 6.57
C TYR A 95 -3.59 -15.57 5.90
N ASN A 96 -3.00 -16.24 4.90
CA ASN A 96 -1.86 -15.73 4.14
C ASN A 96 -2.17 -14.45 3.33
N PHE A 97 -3.45 -14.11 3.16
CA PHE A 97 -3.89 -12.84 2.56
C PHE A 97 -3.95 -11.72 3.62
N GLY A 98 -4.56 -11.97 4.78
CA GLY A 98 -4.61 -11.00 5.87
C GLY A 98 -3.24 -10.63 6.43
N GLU A 99 -2.32 -11.60 6.49
CA GLU A 99 -0.91 -11.40 6.83
C GLU A 99 -0.26 -10.38 5.87
N LYS A 100 -0.42 -10.56 4.55
CA LYS A 100 0.13 -9.65 3.53
C LYS A 100 -0.49 -8.26 3.51
N VAL A 101 -1.78 -8.13 3.81
CA VAL A 101 -2.43 -6.83 4.00
C VAL A 101 -1.79 -6.09 5.18
N SER A 102 -1.50 -6.82 6.27
CA SER A 102 -0.86 -6.26 7.48
C SER A 102 0.60 -5.87 7.22
N GLU A 103 1.38 -6.71 6.53
CA GLU A 103 2.75 -6.39 6.08
C GLU A 103 2.77 -5.12 5.22
N LYS A 104 1.86 -5.00 4.25
CA LYS A 104 1.79 -3.83 3.37
C LYS A 104 1.31 -2.57 4.07
N LEU A 105 0.44 -2.68 5.08
CA LEU A 105 0.04 -1.53 5.89
C LEU A 105 1.24 -0.96 6.67
N ILE A 106 2.07 -1.83 7.26
CA ILE A 106 3.32 -1.43 7.94
C ILE A 106 4.28 -0.74 6.96
N GLU A 107 4.46 -1.28 5.75
CA GLU A 107 5.34 -0.67 4.73
C GLU A 107 4.81 0.70 4.24
N VAL A 108 3.50 0.85 4.06
CA VAL A 108 2.88 2.14 3.70
C VAL A 108 3.11 3.18 4.80
N THR A 109 2.86 2.85 6.07
CA THR A 109 3.08 3.79 7.19
C THR A 109 4.56 4.12 7.39
N ASP A 110 5.47 3.16 7.18
CA ASP A 110 6.92 3.41 7.16
C ASP A 110 7.31 4.42 6.07
N LEU A 111 6.77 4.26 4.85
CA LEU A 111 6.99 5.19 3.75
C LEU A 111 6.37 6.57 4.01
N GLN A 112 5.16 6.65 4.57
CA GLN A 112 4.54 7.92 4.99
C GLN A 112 5.47 8.69 5.95
N SER A 113 5.99 8.02 6.98
CA SER A 113 6.91 8.64 7.96
C SER A 113 8.21 9.17 7.34
N LYS A 114 8.63 8.58 6.21
CA LYS A 114 9.88 8.93 5.48
C LYS A 114 9.66 9.91 4.33
N GLY A 115 8.41 10.28 4.02
CA GLY A 115 8.07 11.22 2.94
C GLY A 115 8.31 12.69 3.25
N ALA A 116 8.56 13.04 4.52
CA ALA A 116 8.73 14.41 5.01
C ALA A 116 10.08 15.06 4.61
N PHE A 117 10.34 15.20 3.31
CA PHE A 117 11.53 15.87 2.80
C PHE A 117 11.40 17.39 2.85
N GLU A 118 12.13 18.05 3.73
CA GLU A 118 12.32 19.51 3.72
C GLU A 118 13.07 19.94 2.44
N VAL A 119 14.30 19.44 2.24
CA VAL A 119 15.12 19.67 1.04
C VAL A 119 14.94 18.54 0.04
N VAL A 120 14.46 18.87 -1.17
CA VAL A 120 14.09 17.90 -2.22
C VAL A 120 15.14 17.73 -3.32
N ALA A 121 15.92 18.77 -3.57
CA ALA A 121 16.93 18.87 -4.62
C ALA A 121 18.11 19.73 -4.12
N GLY A 122 19.23 19.71 -4.84
CA GLY A 122 20.38 20.56 -4.55
C GLY A 122 21.34 20.68 -5.74
N PHE A 123 22.39 21.48 -5.56
CA PHE A 123 23.49 21.53 -6.52
C PHE A 123 24.29 20.22 -6.45
N ARG A 124 24.47 19.58 -7.61
CA ARG A 124 25.39 18.46 -7.78
C ARG A 124 26.66 19.02 -8.41
N GLY A 125 27.71 19.15 -7.58
CA GLY A 125 29.08 19.37 -8.05
C GLY A 125 29.60 18.18 -8.85
#